data_AF-F3CFC5-F1
#
_entry.id   AF-F3CFC5-F1
#
_cell.length_a   1.000
_cell.length_b   1.000
_cell.length_c   1.000
_cell.angle_alpha   90.00
_cell.angle_beta   90.00
_cell.angle_gamma   90.00
#
_symmetry.space_group_name_H-M   'P 1'
#
loop_
_entity.id
_entity.type
_entity.pdbx_description
1 polymer ?
#
loop_
_entity_poly.entity_id
_entity_poly.type
_entity_poly.pdbx_seq_one_letter_code
_entity_poly.pdbx_strand_id
1 'polypeptide(L)'
;EALQVVHPASPFALDVDQLAAGETVERYVDQEVQQPFDLQHGPLLRVRLLKLSEQEHVLVLTQHHIVSDGWSMPIMVDELVRLYEGYSQGREVVLTALDMQYADYALWQRNWM
;
A
#
# COMPACT_ATOMS: atom_id res chain seq x y z
N GLU A 1 3.16 25.99 -5.85
CA GLU A 1 2.33 24.97 -6.54
C GLU A 1 2.13 23.79 -5.60
N ALA A 2 0.97 23.12 -5.61
CA ALA A 2 0.85 21.83 -4.90
C ALA A 2 1.33 20.74 -5.86
N LEU A 3 2.15 19.81 -5.37
CA LEU A 3 2.71 18.74 -6.19
C LEU A 3 2.19 17.40 -5.67
N GLN A 4 1.59 16.62 -6.58
CA GLN A 4 1.32 15.21 -6.39
C GLN A 4 1.95 14.47 -7.58
N VAL A 5 2.81 13.50 -7.30
CA VAL A 5 3.43 12.66 -8.32
C VAL A 5 2.81 11.27 -8.21
N VAL A 6 2.01 10.90 -9.21
CA VAL A 6 1.48 9.53 -9.34
C VAL A 6 2.23 8.87 -10.49
N HIS A 7 3.02 7.85 -10.17
CA HIS A 7 3.73 7.08 -11.17
C HIS A 7 2.74 6.24 -12.00
N PRO A 8 3.02 6.01 -13.30
CA PRO A 8 2.21 5.09 -14.09
C PRO A 8 2.26 3.69 -13.49
N ALA A 9 1.23 2.89 -13.77
CA ALA A 9 1.22 1.47 -13.43
C ALA A 9 2.51 0.83 -13.96
N SER A 10 3.26 0.19 -13.07
CA SER A 10 4.54 -0.42 -13.36
C SER A 10 4.57 -1.84 -12.81
N PRO A 11 5.39 -2.74 -13.39
CA PRO A 11 5.57 -4.08 -12.84
C PRO A 11 5.94 -4.00 -11.36
N PHE A 12 5.12 -4.62 -10.53
CA PHE A 12 5.33 -4.71 -9.10
C PHE A 12 5.85 -6.10 -8.76
N ALA A 13 7.06 -6.20 -8.22
CA ALA A 13 7.58 -7.45 -7.69
C ALA A 13 7.08 -7.64 -6.26
N LEU A 14 6.21 -8.64 -6.06
CA LEU A 14 5.81 -9.06 -4.73
C LEU A 14 6.85 -10.02 -4.17
N ASP A 15 7.68 -9.52 -3.26
CA ASP A 15 8.64 -10.34 -2.55
C ASP A 15 7.92 -11.30 -1.60
N VAL A 16 8.22 -12.59 -1.73
CA VAL A 16 7.66 -13.66 -0.92
C VAL A 16 8.73 -14.18 0.03
N ASP A 17 8.53 -13.93 1.31
CA ASP A 17 9.47 -14.26 2.37
C ASP A 17 9.01 -15.46 3.19
N GLN A 18 9.97 -16.15 3.80
CA GLN A 18 9.74 -17.18 4.81
C GLN A 18 10.29 -16.69 6.15
N LEU A 19 9.63 -17.07 7.24
CA LEU A 19 10.14 -16.76 8.57
C LEU A 19 11.43 -17.54 8.85
N ALA A 20 12.39 -16.85 9.47
CA ALA A 20 13.57 -17.54 9.99
C ALA A 20 13.18 -18.52 11.11
N ALA A 21 14.01 -19.53 11.35
CA ALA A 21 13.75 -20.52 12.41
C ALA A 21 13.65 -19.83 13.79
N GLY A 22 12.48 -19.98 14.43
CA GLY A 22 12.20 -19.37 15.74
C GLY A 22 11.76 -17.90 15.70
N GLU A 23 11.62 -17.30 14.51
CA GLU A 23 11.04 -15.96 14.34
C GLU A 23 9.51 -16.02 14.34
N THR A 24 8.86 -15.02 14.93
CA THR A 24 7.40 -14.88 14.91
C THR A 24 6.97 -13.87 13.86
N VAL A 25 5.72 -13.94 13.41
CA VAL A 25 5.14 -12.98 12.47
C VAL A 25 5.23 -11.56 13.03
N GLU A 26 4.90 -11.36 14.31
CA GLU A 26 4.95 -10.05 14.97
C GLU A 26 6.35 -9.47 14.92
N ARG A 27 7.36 -10.29 15.23
CA ARG A 27 8.77 -9.86 15.21
C ARG A 27 9.24 -9.48 13.80
N TYR A 28 8.80 -10.19 12.77
CA TYR A 28 9.08 -9.84 11.38
C TYR A 28 8.39 -8.51 11.02
N VAL A 29 7.10 -8.37 11.33
CA VAL A 29 6.33 -7.15 11.03
C VAL A 29 6.92 -5.94 11.74
N ASP A 30 7.31 -6.07 13.01
CA ASP A 30 7.97 -5.01 13.77
C ASP A 30 9.27 -4.56 13.08
N GLN A 31 10.09 -5.50 12.58
CA GLN A 31 11.31 -5.16 11.83
C GLN A 31 11.00 -4.43 10.53
N GLU A 32 9.98 -4.87 9.79
CA GLU A 32 9.57 -4.25 8.53
C GLU A 32 9.02 -2.82 8.72
N VAL A 33 8.22 -2.60 9.77
CA VAL A 33 7.63 -1.27 10.08
C VAL A 33 8.69 -0.28 10.57
N GLN A 34 9.76 -0.76 11.22
CA GLN A 34 10.86 0.09 11.69
C GLN A 34 11.82 0.54 10.58
N GLN A 35 11.75 -0.05 9.37
CA GLN A 35 12.58 0.38 8.26
C GLN A 35 12.11 1.77 7.76
N PRO A 36 13.00 2.78 7.72
CA PRO A 36 12.64 4.11 7.27
C PRO A 36 12.30 4.13 5.78
N PHE A 37 11.57 5.15 5.35
CA PHE A 37 11.30 5.45 3.95
C PHE A 37 12.20 6.59 3.47
N ASP A 38 12.71 6.48 2.24
CA ASP A 38 13.25 7.64 1.53
C ASP A 38 12.07 8.48 0.99
N LEU A 39 11.79 9.60 1.66
CA LEU A 39 10.70 10.50 1.28
C LEU A 39 10.94 11.23 -0.05
N GLN A 40 12.19 11.32 -0.49
CA GLN A 40 12.56 12.04 -1.70
C GLN A 40 12.39 11.15 -2.94
N HIS A 41 12.74 9.87 -2.83
CA HIS A 41 12.80 8.96 -3.99
C HIS A 41 11.76 7.83 -3.96
N GLY A 42 11.15 7.56 -2.80
CA GLY A 42 10.16 6.48 -2.65
C GLY A 42 10.71 5.08 -2.98
N PRO A 43 9.81 4.10 -3.16
CA PRO A 43 8.36 4.17 -2.99
C PRO A 43 7.94 4.32 -1.52
N LEU A 44 6.81 4.98 -1.27
CA LEU A 44 6.25 5.22 0.09
C LEU A 44 5.29 4.13 0.57
N LEU A 45 5.25 3.03 -0.18
CA LEU A 45 4.57 1.77 0.12
C LEU A 45 5.58 0.64 -0.09
N ARG A 46 5.71 -0.25 0.89
CA ARG A 46 6.37 -1.56 0.74
C ARG A 46 5.33 -2.66 0.97
N VAL A 47 5.41 -3.72 0.18
CA VAL A 47 4.55 -4.91 0.30
C VAL A 47 5.42 -6.14 0.44
N ARG A 48 5.13 -6.96 1.45
CA ARG A 48 5.76 -8.27 1.67
C ARG A 48 4.68 -9.33 1.78
N LEU A 49 4.92 -10.51 1.21
CA LEU A 49 4.08 -11.68 1.44
C LEU A 49 4.86 -12.71 2.26
N LEU A 50 4.51 -12.88 3.52
CA LEU A 50 5.03 -13.96 4.34
C LEU A 50 4.29 -15.25 4.02
N LYS A 51 5.02 -16.28 3.62
CA LYS A 51 4.48 -17.64 3.47
C LYS A 51 4.70 -18.43 4.76
N LEU A 52 3.60 -18.73 5.46
CA LEU A 52 3.62 -19.55 6.69
C LEU A 52 3.46 -21.04 6.38
N SER A 53 2.63 -21.36 5.39
CA SER A 53 2.45 -22.71 4.85
C SER A 53 2.01 -22.65 3.38
N GLU A 54 1.61 -23.76 2.78
CA GLU A 54 1.07 -23.76 1.41
C GLU A 54 -0.26 -22.99 1.28
N GLN A 55 -1.04 -22.92 2.35
CA GLN A 55 -2.39 -22.33 2.34
C GLN A 55 -2.52 -21.13 3.28
N GLU A 56 -1.45 -20.77 3.99
CA GLU A 56 -1.47 -19.70 4.99
C GLU A 56 -0.38 -18.69 4.67
N HIS A 57 -0.80 -17.44 4.50
CA HIS A 57 0.07 -16.33 4.16
C HIS A 57 -0.34 -15.08 4.94
N VAL A 58 0.62 -14.21 5.21
CA VAL A 58 0.39 -12.88 5.80
C VAL A 58 0.89 -11.82 4.82
N LEU A 59 -0.01 -10.96 4.37
CA LEU A 59 0.34 -9.80 3.55
C LEU A 59 0.66 -8.62 4.46
N VAL A 60 1.88 -8.10 4.38
CA VAL A 60 2.32 -6.92 5.14
C VAL A 60 2.36 -5.72 4.20
N LEU A 61 1.54 -4.71 4.50
CA LEU A 61 1.48 -3.44 3.78
C LEU A 61 2.00 -2.33 4.69
N THR A 62 3.21 -1.83 4.41
CA THR A 62 3.83 -0.75 5.20
C THR A 62 3.80 0.52 4.38
N GLN A 63 3.16 1.57 4.90
CA GLN A 63 2.97 2.86 4.22
C GLN A 63 3.46 4.02 5.07
N HIS A 64 4.01 5.06 4.44
CA HIS A 64 4.33 6.29 5.15
C HIS A 64 3.08 7.16 5.36
N HIS A 65 2.87 7.69 6.58
CA HIS A 65 1.70 8.50 6.91
C HIS A 65 1.51 9.79 6.09
N ILE A 66 2.53 10.22 5.34
CA ILE A 66 2.42 11.36 4.41
C ILE A 66 1.50 11.06 3.21
N VAL A 67 1.31 9.79 2.86
CA VAL A 67 0.44 9.35 1.74
C VAL A 67 -0.81 8.61 2.21
N SER A 68 -0.97 8.38 3.52
CA SER A 68 -2.07 7.59 4.08
C SER A 68 -2.39 7.97 5.52
N ASP A 69 -3.67 7.97 5.86
CA ASP A 69 -4.16 8.17 7.22
C ASP A 69 -5.11 7.05 7.66
N GLY A 70 -5.63 7.15 8.88
CA GLY A 70 -6.55 6.15 9.44
C GLY A 70 -7.89 6.04 8.69
N TRP A 71 -8.23 7.01 7.84
CA TRP A 71 -9.44 6.99 7.01
C TRP A 71 -9.16 6.38 5.63
N SER A 72 -8.01 6.69 5.03
CA SER A 72 -7.64 6.20 3.70
C SER A 72 -7.21 4.74 3.71
N MET A 73 -6.63 4.24 4.80
CA MET A 73 -6.15 2.85 4.91
C MET A 73 -7.27 1.81 4.68
N PRO A 74 -8.44 1.87 5.36
CA PRO A 74 -9.53 0.93 5.09
C PRO A 74 -10.05 0.98 3.65
N ILE A 75 -10.07 2.15 3.02
CA ILE A 75 -10.50 2.31 1.62
C ILE A 75 -9.55 1.55 0.68
N MET A 76 -8.25 1.75 0.86
CA MET A 76 -7.22 1.07 0.06
C MET A 76 -7.28 -0.46 0.22
N VAL A 77 -7.50 -0.96 1.45
CA VAL A 77 -7.64 -2.41 1.69
C VAL A 77 -8.90 -2.97 1.01
N ASP A 78 -10.03 -2.29 1.10
CA ASP A 78 -11.28 -2.71 0.44
C ASP A 78 -11.13 -2.76 -1.08
N GLU A 79 -10.54 -1.72 -1.68
CA GLU A 79 -10.26 -1.69 -3.12
C GLU A 79 -9.30 -2.80 -3.55
N LEU A 80 -8.24 -3.06 -2.77
CA LEU A 80 -7.31 -4.16 -3.02
C LEU A 80 -8.02 -5.52 -3.01
N VAL A 81 -8.88 -5.77 -2.02
CA VAL A 81 -9.63 -7.04 -1.91
C VAL A 81 -10.59 -7.22 -3.09
N ARG A 82 -11.32 -6.16 -3.48
CA ARG A 82 -12.23 -6.20 -4.64
C ARG A 82 -11.51 -6.49 -5.95
N LEU A 83 -10.37 -5.82 -6.17
CA LEU A 83 -9.53 -6.04 -7.34
C LEU A 83 -8.97 -7.48 -7.34
N TYR A 84 -8.45 -7.94 -6.20
CA TYR A 84 -7.92 -9.29 -6.06
C TYR A 84 -8.97 -10.36 -6.34
N GLU A 85 -10.17 -10.24 -5.78
CA GLU A 85 -11.26 -11.18 -6.01
C GLU A 85 -11.63 -11.26 -7.50
N GLY A 86 -11.80 -10.11 -8.16
CA GLY A 86 -12.11 -10.08 -9.58
C GLY A 86 -11.01 -10.71 -10.45
N TYR A 87 -9.77 -10.26 -10.27
CA TYR A 87 -8.64 -10.75 -11.07
C TYR A 87 -8.33 -12.23 -10.82
N SER A 88 -8.49 -12.73 -9.59
CA SER A 88 -8.34 -14.16 -9.29
C SER A 88 -9.35 -15.05 -10.05
N GLN A 89 -10.47 -14.48 -10.48
CA GLN A 89 -11.52 -15.15 -11.24
C GLN A 89 -11.47 -14.79 -12.74
N GLY A 90 -10.44 -14.08 -13.19
CA GLY A 90 -10.33 -13.61 -14.58
C GLY A 90 -11.36 -12.56 -14.97
N ARG A 91 -11.95 -11.86 -14.00
CA ARG A 91 -12.89 -10.76 -14.23
C ARG A 91 -12.16 -9.42 -14.19
N GLU A 92 -12.48 -8.55 -15.13
CA GLU A 92 -12.07 -7.15 -15.06
C GLU A 92 -12.87 -6.43 -13.98
N VAL A 93 -12.18 -5.68 -13.13
CA VAL A 93 -12.78 -4.84 -12.08
C VAL A 93 -12.29 -3.42 -12.28
N VAL A 94 -13.24 -2.50 -12.46
CA VAL A 94 -12.96 -1.08 -12.65
C VAL A 94 -13.41 -0.35 -11.38
N LEU A 95 -12.47 0.33 -10.73
CA LEU A 95 -12.76 1.23 -9.63
C LEU A 95 -13.31 2.55 -10.17
N THR A 96 -14.20 3.18 -9.43
CA THR A 96 -14.71 4.51 -9.77
C THR A 96 -13.56 5.52 -9.72
N ALA A 97 -13.39 6.29 -10.80
CA ALA A 97 -12.40 7.35 -10.82
C ALA A 97 -12.72 8.41 -9.75
N LEU A 98 -11.69 8.89 -9.05
CA LEU A 98 -11.86 9.95 -8.07
C LEU A 98 -12.08 11.28 -8.79
N ASP A 99 -13.16 11.98 -8.44
CA ASP A 99 -13.47 13.32 -8.96
C ASP A 99 -12.46 14.39 -8.47
N MET A 100 -11.70 14.07 -7.41
CA MET A 100 -10.73 14.96 -6.79
C MET A 100 -9.46 14.19 -6.42
N GLN A 101 -8.30 14.80 -6.66
CA GLN A 101 -6.99 14.27 -6.30
C GLN A 101 -6.43 14.97 -5.06
N TYR A 102 -5.41 14.38 -4.43
CA TYR A 102 -4.81 14.96 -3.22
C TYR A 102 -4.18 16.34 -3.48
N ALA A 103 -3.63 16.57 -4.68
CA ALA A 103 -3.15 17.90 -5.08
C ALA A 103 -4.25 18.98 -5.02
N ASP A 104 -5.49 18.64 -5.40
CA ASP A 104 -6.63 19.55 -5.35
C ASP A 104 -6.97 19.91 -3.89
N TYR A 105 -6.99 18.90 -3.02
CA TYR A 105 -7.15 19.09 -1.58
C TYR A 105 -6.07 20.00 -1.00
N ALA A 106 -4.79 19.76 -1.35
CA ALA A 106 -3.67 20.57 -0.86
C ALA A 106 -3.74 22.03 -1.34
N LEU A 107 -4.19 22.27 -2.58
CA LEU A 107 -4.44 23.62 -3.09
C LEU A 107 -5.58 24.31 -2.34
N TRP A 108 -6.69 23.60 -2.13
CA TRP A 108 -7.82 24.10 -1.36
C TRP A 108 -7.40 24.50 0.06
N GLN A 109 -6.68 23.61 0.76
CA GLN A 109 -6.23 23.85 2.13
C GLN A 109 -5.32 25.09 2.22
N ARG A 110 -4.38 25.25 1.28
CA ARG A 110 -3.47 26.41 1.26
C ARG A 110 -4.19 27.72 0.96
N ASN A 111 -5.24 27.71 0.16
CA ASN A 111 -5.98 28.92 -0.17
C ASN A 111 -7.01 29.29 0.91
N TRP A 112 -7.44 28.32 1.70
CA TRP A 112 -8.40 28.50 2.78
C TRP A 112 -7.77 29.01 4.08
N MET A 113 -6.50 28.67 4.33
CA MET A 113 -5.69 29.12 5.47
C MET A 113 -4.86 30.36 5.12
#